data_AF-A0A947P722-F1
#
_entry.id   AF-A0A947P722-F1
#
_cell.length_a   1.000
_cell.length_b   1.000
_cell.length_c   1.000
_cell.angle_alpha   90.00
_cell.angle_beta   90.00
_cell.angle_gamma   90.00
#
_symmetry.space_group_name_H-M   'P 1'
#
loop_
_entity.id
_entity.type
_entity.pdbx_description
1 polymer ?
#
loop_
_entity_poly.entity_id
_entity_poly.type
_entity_poly.pdbx_seq_one_letter_code
_entity_poly.pdbx_strand_id
1 'polypeptide(L)'
;MFEEPLKTKILTRHEKEMGIQVAEMEKYKYICSQQEGCDIGKRAYFEWTQKYGKKVREWLESLSDDEINHLFEALSERIKIYIFEKAH
;
A
#
# COMPACT_ATOMS: atom_id res chain seq x y z
N MET A 1 15.75 -25.53 11.07
CA MET A 1 14.76 -24.49 11.38
C MET A 1 13.96 -24.35 10.10
N PHE A 2 12.78 -24.98 10.04
CA PHE A 2 11.97 -24.98 8.83
C PHE A 2 11.24 -23.63 8.76
N GLU A 3 11.54 -22.84 7.75
CA GLU A 3 10.69 -21.71 7.36
C GLU A 3 9.32 -22.30 7.02
N GLU A 4 8.32 -22.02 7.85
CA GLU A 4 6.95 -22.36 7.50
C GLU A 4 6.63 -21.66 6.18
N PRO A 5 6.17 -22.38 5.16
CA PRO A 5 5.78 -21.74 3.92
C PRO A 5 4.65 -20.77 4.26
N LEU A 6 4.67 -19.57 3.68
CA LEU A 6 3.59 -18.56 3.65
C LEU A 6 2.30 -19.15 3.04
N LYS A 7 1.81 -20.27 3.58
CA LYS A 7 0.65 -21.01 3.11
C LYS A 7 -0.57 -20.35 3.73
N THR A 8 -1.34 -19.71 2.85
CA THR A 8 -2.78 -19.45 3.00
C THR A 8 -3.19 -18.42 4.04
N LYS A 9 -2.41 -17.36 4.28
CA LYS A 9 -3.00 -16.19 4.95
C LYS A 9 -3.93 -15.49 3.94
N ILE A 10 -5.24 -15.54 4.18
CA ILE A 10 -6.21 -14.78 3.40
C ILE A 10 -6.28 -13.38 4.00
N LEU A 11 -5.81 -12.39 3.26
CA LEU A 11 -5.91 -10.99 3.68
C LEU A 11 -7.37 -10.53 3.64
N THR A 12 -7.76 -9.82 4.69
CA THR A 12 -9.02 -9.08 4.76
C THR A 12 -9.04 -7.95 3.74
N ARG A 13 -10.23 -7.43 3.42
CA ARG A 13 -10.38 -6.24 2.58
C ARG A 13 -9.54 -5.07 3.10
N HIS A 14 -9.60 -4.83 4.41
CA HIS A 14 -8.86 -3.74 5.04
C HIS A 14 -7.34 -3.87 4.87
N GLU A 15 -6.79 -5.07 5.00
CA GLU A 15 -5.35 -5.30 4.80
C GLU A 15 -4.93 -5.05 3.34
N LYS A 16 -5.79 -5.42 2.38
CA LYS A 16 -5.56 -5.11 0.96
C LYS A 16 -5.61 -3.61 0.69
N GLU A 17 -6.59 -2.91 1.26
CA GLU A 17 -6.69 -1.45 1.19
C GLU A 17 -5.46 -0.76 1.79
N MET A 18 -4.91 -1.27 2.91
CA MET A 18 -3.65 -0.79 3.46
C MET A 18 -2.49 -0.97 2.47
N GLY A 19 -2.42 -2.11 1.79
CA GLY A 19 -1.42 -2.34 0.74
C GLY A 19 -1.52 -1.33 -0.40
N ILE A 20 -2.73 -1.05 -0.88
CA ILE A 20 -2.97 -0.07 -1.95
C ILE A 20 -2.57 1.33 -1.49
N GLN A 21 -2.91 1.73 -0.25
CA GLN A 21 -2.50 3.02 0.30
C GLN A 21 -0.97 3.13 0.41
N VAL A 22 -0.27 2.09 0.86
CA VAL A 22 1.20 2.06 0.91
C VAL A 22 1.79 2.23 -0.49
N ALA A 23 1.23 1.56 -1.50
CA ALA A 23 1.69 1.70 -2.88
C ALA A 23 1.57 3.13 -3.41
N GLU A 24 0.44 3.79 -3.15
CA GLU A 24 0.24 5.18 -3.55
C GLU A 24 1.18 6.14 -2.80
N MET A 25 1.49 5.87 -1.53
CA MET A 25 2.48 6.63 -0.77
C MET A 25 3.90 6.45 -1.32
N GLU A 26 4.32 5.22 -1.65
CA GLU A 26 5.64 4.96 -2.25
C GLU A 26 5.78 5.64 -3.61
N LYS A 27 4.73 5.61 -4.43
CA LYS A 27 4.67 6.30 -5.71
C LYS A 27 4.82 7.81 -5.54
N TYR A 28 4.11 8.41 -4.59
CA TYR A 28 4.25 9.82 -4.28
C TYR A 28 5.67 10.17 -3.80
N LYS A 29 6.23 9.36 -2.88
CA LYS A 29 7.61 9.53 -2.39
C LYS A 29 8.60 9.53 -3.55
N TYR A 30 8.47 8.58 -4.47
CA TYR A 30 9.34 8.50 -5.65
C TYR A 30 9.25 9.76 -6.51
N ILE A 31 8.04 10.19 -6.88
CA ILE A 31 7.82 11.36 -7.74
C ILE A 31 8.41 12.62 -7.11
N CYS A 32 8.13 12.88 -5.83
CA CYS A 32 8.66 14.05 -5.15
C CYS A 32 10.19 13.98 -4.97
N SER A 33 10.75 12.80 -4.73
CA SER A 33 12.21 12.63 -4.67
C SER A 33 12.89 12.95 -6.01
N GLN A 34 12.27 12.58 -7.12
CA GLN A 34 12.74 12.94 -8.45
C GLN A 34 12.66 14.46 -8.70
N GLN A 35 11.59 15.11 -8.22
CA GLN A 35 11.40 16.56 -8.37
C GLN A 35 12.38 17.39 -7.52
N GLU A 36 12.67 16.95 -6.30
CA GLU A 36 13.59 17.63 -5.38
C GLU A 36 15.06 17.26 -5.61
N GLY A 37 15.34 16.25 -6.44
CA GLY A 37 16.70 15.74 -6.67
C GLY A 37 17.34 15.09 -5.44
N CYS A 38 16.56 14.75 -4.42
CA CYS A 38 17.02 14.06 -3.22
C CYS A 38 15.93 13.15 -2.63
N ASP A 39 16.32 12.14 -1.84
CA ASP A 39 15.32 11.31 -1.14
C ASP A 39 14.62 12.14 -0.06
N ILE A 40 13.32 12.35 -0.25
CA ILE A 40 12.52 13.11 0.70
C ILE A 40 12.14 12.29 1.95
N GLY A 41 12.44 11.00 1.99
CA GLY A 41 12.32 10.17 3.18
C GLY A 41 10.91 10.09 3.75
N LYS A 42 10.80 10.06 5.08
CA LYS A 42 9.53 9.82 5.80
C LYS A 42 8.54 11.00 5.74
N ARG A 43 8.99 12.23 5.45
CA ARG A 43 8.05 13.38 5.32
C ARG A 43 7.06 13.18 4.17
N ALA A 44 7.43 12.41 3.14
CA ALA A 44 6.55 12.08 2.02
C ALA A 44 5.21 11.48 2.45
N TYR A 45 5.25 10.54 3.40
CA TYR A 45 4.06 9.84 3.87
C TYR A 45 3.13 10.76 4.65
N PHE A 46 3.71 11.68 5.43
CA PHE A 46 2.93 12.67 6.17
C PHE A 46 2.23 13.65 5.22
N GLU A 47 2.97 14.20 4.25
CA GLU A 47 2.41 15.09 3.23
C GLU A 47 1.34 14.39 2.38
N TRP A 48 1.59 13.16 1.95
CA TRP A 48 0.63 12.39 1.18
C TRP A 48 -0.65 12.14 1.99
N THR A 49 -0.52 11.79 3.27
CA THR A 49 -1.68 11.56 4.15
C THR A 49 -2.53 12.81 4.30
N GLN A 50 -1.90 13.98 4.43
CA GLN A 50 -2.60 15.26 4.51
C GLN A 50 -3.28 15.66 3.19
N LYS A 51 -2.62 15.45 2.04
CA LYS A 51 -3.11 15.89 0.73
C LYS A 51 -4.12 14.92 0.10
N TYR A 52 -3.87 13.63 0.23
CA TYR A 52 -4.56 12.58 -0.54
C TYR A 52 -5.20 11.50 0.34
N GLY A 53 -4.76 11.33 1.58
CA GLY A 53 -5.21 10.23 2.43
C GLY A 53 -6.73 10.12 2.56
N LYS A 54 -7.45 11.25 2.73
CA LYS A 54 -8.92 11.25 2.77
C LYS A 54 -9.53 10.79 1.44
N LYS A 55 -9.09 11.37 0.32
CA LYS A 55 -9.62 11.07 -1.02
C LYS A 55 -9.39 9.61 -1.41
N VAL A 56 -8.22 9.07 -1.07
CA VAL A 56 -7.89 7.67 -1.38
C VAL A 56 -8.73 6.72 -0.54
N ARG A 57 -9.00 7.02 0.74
CA ARG A 57 -9.93 6.22 1.54
C ARG A 57 -11.35 6.25 0.97
N GLU A 58 -11.88 7.43 0.65
CA GLU A 58 -13.22 7.56 0.05
C GLU A 58 -13.31 6.82 -1.29
N TRP A 59 -12.26 6.85 -2.10
CA TRP A 59 -12.18 6.07 -3.33
C TRP A 59 -12.19 4.57 -3.04
N LEU A 60 -11.35 4.07 -2.12
CA LEU A 60 -11.31 2.66 -1.75
C LEU A 60 -12.65 2.17 -1.18
N GLU A 61 -13.32 2.98 -0.37
CA GLU A 61 -14.66 2.69 0.18
C GLU A 61 -15.73 2.57 -0.93
N SER A 62 -15.54 3.23 -2.07
CA SER A 62 -16.46 3.15 -3.21
C SER A 62 -16.27 1.91 -4.11
N LEU A 63 -15.20 1.14 -3.91
CA LEU A 63 -14.87 -0.02 -4.74
C LEU A 63 -15.48 -1.31 -4.20
N SER A 64 -15.83 -2.22 -5.10
CA SER A 64 -16.21 -3.59 -4.76
C SER A 64 -15.02 -4.42 -4.25
N ASP A 65 -15.29 -5.54 -3.59
CA ASP A 65 -14.23 -6.45 -3.13
C ASP A 65 -13.39 -7.00 -4.31
N ASP A 66 -14.01 -7.26 -5.45
CA ASP A 66 -13.32 -7.74 -6.65
C ASP A 66 -12.35 -6.70 -7.21
N GLU A 67 -12.74 -5.42 -7.21
CA GLU A 67 -11.87 -4.32 -7.61
C GLU A 67 -10.70 -4.15 -6.63
N ILE A 68 -10.95 -4.22 -5.32
CA ILE A 68 -9.89 -4.20 -4.30
C ILE A 68 -8.92 -5.36 -4.49
N ASN A 69 -9.43 -6.56 -4.75
CA ASN A 69 -8.62 -7.74 -5.02
C ASN A 69 -7.74 -7.53 -6.26
N HIS A 70 -8.33 -7.03 -7.35
CA HIS A 70 -7.60 -6.76 -8.59
C HIS A 70 -6.49 -5.72 -8.39
N LEU A 71 -6.80 -4.60 -7.71
CA LEU A 71 -5.82 -3.56 -7.39
C LEU A 71 -4.69 -4.10 -6.52
N PHE A 72 -5.02 -4.90 -5.51
CA PHE A 72 -4.02 -5.51 -4.62
C PHE A 72 -3.12 -6.49 -5.38
N GLU A 73 -3.68 -7.31 -6.27
CA GLU A 73 -2.88 -8.24 -7.08
C GLU A 73 -1.94 -7.55 -8.06
N ALA A 74 -2.29 -6.35 -8.51
CA ALA A 74 -1.44 -5.52 -9.36
C ALA A 74 -0.28 -4.84 -8.60
N LEU A 75 -0.25 -4.89 -7.26
CA LEU A 75 0.83 -4.30 -6.48
C LEU A 75 2.14 -5.08 -6.62
N SER A 76 3.25 -4.41 -6.37
CA SER A 76 4.56 -5.07 -6.33
C SER A 76 4.62 -6.12 -5.21
N GLU A 77 5.34 -7.22 -5.45
CA GLU A 77 5.55 -8.28 -4.46
C GLU A 77 6.12 -7.77 -3.14
N ARG A 78 6.99 -6.75 -3.18
CA ARG A 78 7.53 -6.11 -1.96
C ARG A 78 6.44 -5.56 -1.05
N ILE A 79 5.40 -4.94 -1.62
CA ILE A 79 4.28 -4.39 -0.85
C ILE A 79 3.38 -5.52 -0.34
N LYS A 80 3.13 -6.53 -1.18
CA LYS A 80 2.37 -7.71 -0.75
C LYS A 80 3.03 -8.37 0.46
N ILE A 81 4.33 -8.64 0.39
CA ILE A 81 5.13 -9.19 1.51
C ILE A 81 5.03 -8.31 2.75
N TYR A 82 5.23 -6.99 2.59
CA TYR A 82 5.11 -6.04 3.71
C TYR A 82 3.75 -6.13 4.41
N ILE A 83 2.66 -6.23 3.64
CA ILE A 83 1.32 -6.37 4.21
C ILE A 83 1.14 -7.75 4.87
N PHE A 84 1.61 -8.83 4.25
CA PHE A 84 1.54 -10.17 4.85
C PHE A 84 2.27 -10.25 6.20
N GLU A 85 3.40 -9.56 6.35
CA GLU A 85 4.16 -9.49 7.61
C GLU A 85 3.47 -8.63 8.69
N LYS A 86 2.65 -7.66 8.29
CA LYS A 86 1.96 -6.71 9.19
C LYS A 86 0.51 -7.08 9.48
N ALA A 87 -0.08 -7.93 8.66
CA ALA A 87 -1.39 -8.52 8.86
C ALA A 87 -1.37 -9.37 10.14
N HIS A 88 -2.38 -9.23 11.01
CA HIS A 88 -2.51 -9.98 12.27
C HIS A 88 -3.65 -10.97 12.19
#